data_AF-G9AC97-F1
#
_entry.id   AF-G9AC97-F1
#
_cell.length_a   1.000
_cell.length_b   1.000
_cell.length_c   1.000
_cell.angle_alpha   90.00
_cell.angle_beta   90.00
_cell.angle_gamma   90.00
#
_symmetry.space_group_name_H-M   'P 1'
#
loop_
_entity.id
_entity.type
_entity.pdbx_description
1 polymer ?
#
loop_
_entity_poly.entity_id
_entity_poly.type
_entity_poly.pdbx_seq_one_letter_code
_entity_poly.pdbx_strand_id
1 'polypeptide(L)' 'MKEWTLSPLEKTCLRWISRGRTVAEIASLEGKSVADIEGYLQRALAALEVRSTEEAIAKANLSEPE' A
#
# COMPACT_ATOMS: atom_id res chain seq x y z
N MET A 1 -10.23 13.52 -10.95
CA MET A 1 -9.05 12.71 -10.62
C MET A 1 -9.59 11.34 -10.22
N LYS A 2 -9.08 10.26 -10.79
CA LYS A 2 -9.63 8.91 -10.53
C LYS A 2 -9.29 8.58 -9.08
N GLU A 3 -10.26 8.73 -8.19
CA GLU A 3 -10.12 8.31 -6.80
C GLU A 3 -9.91 6.81 -6.83
N TRP A 4 -8.64 6.38 -6.78
CA TRP A 4 -8.35 4.98 -6.51
C TRP A 4 -8.88 4.72 -5.11
N THR A 5 -10.03 4.06 -5.04
CA THR A 5 -10.71 3.65 -3.81
C THR A 5 -9.93 2.51 -3.16
N LEU A 6 -8.65 2.74 -2.88
CA LEU A 6 -7.86 1.88 -2.04
C LEU A 6 -8.53 1.83 -0.68
N SER A 7 -8.67 0.62 -0.15
CA SER A 7 -9.13 0.41 1.21
C SER A 7 -8.20 1.15 2.17
N PRO A 8 -8.71 1.65 3.32
CA PRO A 8 -7.86 2.32 4.32
C PRO A 8 -6.62 1.51 4.72
N LEU A 9 -6.76 0.19 4.73
CA LEU A 9 -5.69 -0.78 5.00
C LEU A 9 -4.62 -0.79 3.91
N GLU A 10 -5.03 -0.79 2.63
CA GLU A 10 -4.12 -0.78 1.48
C GLU A 10 -3.29 0.50 1.46
N LYS A 11 -3.92 1.65 1.73
CA LYS A 11 -3.21 2.93 1.88
C LYS A 11 -2.24 2.93 3.05
N THR A 12 -2.64 2.35 4.18
CA THR A 12 -1.80 2.26 5.37
C THR A 12 -0.58 1.38 5.12
N CYS A 13 -0.76 0.24 4.46
CA CYS A 13 0.34 -0.63 4.04
C CYS A 13 1.33 0.10 3.13
N LEU A 14 0.85 0.77 2.07
CA LEU A 14 1.71 1.55 1.17
C LEU A 14 2.44 2.68 1.90
N ARG A 15 1.78 3.37 2.84
CA ARG A 15 2.38 4.43 3.66
C ARG A 15 3.50 3.91 4.55
N TRP A 16 3.33 2.73 5.16
CA TRP A 16 4.39 2.11 5.94
C TRP A 16 5.59 1.71 5.08
N ILE A 17 5.36 1.12 3.90
CA ILE A 17 6.46 0.80 2.97
C ILE A 17 7.16 2.07 2.48
N SER A 18 6.41 3.15 2.22
CA SER A 18 6.98 4.46 1.90
C SER A 18 7.91 5.01 2.99
N ARG A 19 7.71 4.60 4.24
CA ARG A 19 8.56 4.93 5.40
C ARG A 19 9.75 3.97 5.56
N GLY A 20 9.93 3.01 4.67
CA GLY A 20 11.00 2.01 4.72
C GLY A 20 10.69 0.80 5.61
N ARG A 21 9.43 0.60 6.02
CA ARG A 21 9.02 -0.63 6.74
C ARG A 21 8.87 -1.79 5.76
N THR A 22 9.24 -2.97 6.22
CA THR A 22 9.01 -4.22 5.47
C THR A 22 7.61 -4.78 5.71
N VAL A 23 7.13 -5.61 4.79
CA VAL A 23 5.82 -6.31 4.90
C VAL A 23 5.72 -7.10 6.21
N ALA A 24 6.81 -7.74 6.65
CA ALA A 24 6.85 -8.50 7.90
C ALA A 24 6.71 -7.61 9.15
N GLU A 25 7.30 -6.43 9.14
CA GLU A 25 7.12 -5.45 10.21
C GLU A 25 5.71 -4.87 10.20
N ILE A 26 5.15 -4.58 9.02
CA ILE A 26 3.78 -4.08 8.89
C ILE A 26 2.79 -5.12 9.40
N ALA A 27 2.98 -6.38 9.04
CA ALA A 27 2.20 -7.49 9.55
C ALA A 27 2.24 -7.55 11.08
N SER A 28 3.43 -7.39 11.66
CA SER A 28 3.62 -7.34 13.12
C SER A 28 2.97 -6.11 13.76
N LEU A 29 2.97 -4.95 13.08
CA LEU A 29 2.37 -3.69 13.57
C LEU A 29 0.83 -3.69 13.46
N GLU A 30 0.28 -4.20 12.36
CA GLU A 30 -1.17 -4.33 12.16
C GLU A 30 -1.76 -5.53 12.89
N GLY A 31 -0.93 -6.45 13.42
CA GLY A 31 -1.40 -7.69 14.02
C GLY A 31 -2.01 -8.65 13.00
N LYS A 32 -1.50 -8.65 11.77
CA LYS A 32 -1.94 -9.48 10.65
C LYS A 32 -0.85 -10.43 10.20
N SER A 33 -1.20 -11.40 9.34
CA SER A 33 -0.19 -12.25 8.72
C SER A 33 0.50 -11.52 7.58
N VAL A 34 1.76 -11.90 7.30
CA VAL A 34 2.51 -11.39 6.14
C VAL A 34 1.72 -11.59 4.85
N ALA A 35 1.07 -12.76 4.70
CA ALA A 35 0.22 -13.08 3.56
C ALA A 35 -0.97 -12.13 3.39
N ASP A 36 -1.59 -11.66 4.49
CA ASP A 36 -2.66 -10.67 4.42
C ASP A 36 -2.13 -9.33 3.89
N ILE A 37 -0.98 -8.89 4.40
CA ILE A 37 -0.33 -7.64 3.95
C ILE A 37 0.07 -7.74 2.47
N GLU A 38 0.67 -8.84 2.04
CA GLU A 38 0.96 -9.09 0.62
C GLU A 38 -0.32 -9.05 -0.23
N GLY A 39 -1.40 -9.65 0.25
CA GLY A 39 -2.71 -9.61 -0.41
C GLY A 39 -3.25 -8.19 -0.57
N TYR A 40 -3.16 -7.35 0.47
CA TYR A 40 -3.54 -5.93 0.37
C TYR A 40 -2.66 -5.17 -0.59
N LEU A 41 -1.35 -5.41 -0.59
CA LEU A 41 -0.42 -4.79 -1.54
C LEU A 41 -0.73 -5.20 -2.98
N GLN A 42 -0.99 -6.47 -3.25
CA GLN A 42 -1.36 -6.93 -4.60
C GLN A 42 -2.66 -6.29 -5.08
N ARG A 43 -3.67 -6.18 -4.21
CA ARG A 43 -4.92 -5.47 -4.55
C ARG A 43 -4.68 -4.00 -4.79
N ALA A 44 -3.83 -3.36 -3.99
CA ALA A 44 -3.43 -1.98 -4.18
C ALA A 44 -2.70 -1.76 -5.51
N LEU A 45 -1.75 -2.64 -5.86
CA LEU A 45 -1.04 -2.63 -7.13
C LEU A 45 -2.02 -2.78 -8.32
N ALA A 46 -2.96 -3.71 -8.22
CA ALA A 46 -4.00 -3.91 -9.24
C ALA A 46 -4.92 -2.70 -9.37
N ALA A 47 -5.34 -2.10 -8.25
CA ALA A 47 -6.20 -0.91 -8.24
C ALA A 47 -5.48 0.32 -8.82
N LEU A 48 -4.19 0.45 -8.55
CA LEU A 48 -3.32 1.51 -9.05
C LEU A 48 -2.81 1.22 -10.47
N GLU A 49 -3.08 0.04 -11.03
CA GLU A 49 -2.58 -0.40 -12.35
C GLU A 49 -1.05 -0.27 -12.48
N VAL A 50 -0.31 -0.63 -11.43
CA VAL A 50 1.16 -0.59 -11.41
C VAL A 50 1.76 -1.97 -11.25
N ARG A 51 3.04 -2.12 -11.58
CA ARG A 51 3.75 -3.40 -11.51
C ARG A 51 4.65 -3.54 -10.29
N SER A 52 5.07 -2.41 -9.71
CA SER A 52 5.94 -2.39 -8.54
C SER A 52 5.33 -1.64 -7.36
N THR A 53 5.65 -2.09 -6.16
CA THR A 53 5.24 -1.43 -4.91
C THR A 53 5.78 -0.01 -4.83
N GLU A 54 6.99 0.24 -5.35
CA GLU A 54 7.57 1.59 -5.47
C GLU A 54 6.72 2.51 -6.36
N GLU A 55 6.24 2.01 -7.50
CA GLU A 55 5.32 2.76 -8.37
C GLU A 55 3.99 3.02 -7.68
N ALA A 56 3.46 2.05 -6.92
CA ALA A 56 2.24 2.23 -6.14
C ALA A 56 2.41 3.32 -5.09
N ILE A 57 3.55 3.34 -4.39
CA ILE A 57 3.88 4.35 -3.38
C ILE A 57 3.98 5.73 -4.05
N ALA A 58 4.66 5.83 -5.19
CA ALA A 58 4.77 7.09 -5.94
C ALA A 58 3.38 7.61 -6.35
N LYS A 59 2.52 6.75 -6.90
CA LYS A 59 1.14 7.09 -7.27
C LYS A 59 0.25 7.45 -6.08
N ALA A 60 0.41 6.74 -4.97
CA ALA A 60 -0.35 6.98 -3.75
C ALA A 60 0.02 8.33 -3.12
N ASN A 61 1.31 8.67 -3.05
CA ASN A 61 1.78 9.96 -2.55
C ASN A 61 1.38 11.14 -3.47
N LEU A 62 1.37 10.94 -4.79
CA LEU A 62 0.88 11.94 -5.76
C LEU A 62 -0.62 12.27 -5.61
N SER A 63 -1.37 11.45 -4.86
CA SER A 63 -2.82 11.62 -4.66
C SER A 63 -3.19 12.27 -3.32
N GLU A 64 -2.22 12.61 -2.46
CA GLU A 64 -2.46 13.48 -1.28
C GLU A 64 -2.18 14.94 -1.71
N PRO A 65 -3.21 15.76 -2.06
CA PRO A 65 -3.00 17.21 -2.14
C PRO A 65 -2.77 17.74 -0.72
N GLU A 66 -1.78 18.62 -0.56
CA GLU A 66 -1.57 19.44 0.65
C GLU A 66 -2.83 20.21 1.06
#